data_AF-A0A6B2CW79-F1
#
_entry.id   AF-A0A6B2CW79-F1
#
_cell.length_a   1.000
_cell.length_b   1.000
_cell.length_c   1.000
_cell.angle_alpha   90.00
_cell.angle_beta   90.00
_cell.angle_gamma   90.00
#
_symmetry.space_group_name_H-M   'P 1'
#
loop_
_entity.id
_entity.type
_entity.pdbx_description
1 polymer ?
#
loop_
_entity_poly.entity_id
_entity_poly.type
_entity_poly.pdbx_seq_one_letter_code
_entity_poly.pdbx_strand_id
1 'polypeptide(L)'
;MTIQLPPPTALPAPQLHAAVATALNAAATLTAEIALQAAKALIGAVPRQVRVEKDPDWGPTYVITLDARASEALRINLELQRKLPGVPVVVEWTGPTDISNDELLERLVEIAHAGGFRARATGGIDVVREVSQQRDRWPT
;
A
#
# COMPACT_ATOMS: atom_id res chain seq x y z
N MET A 1 -56.13 21.88 4.90
CA MET A 1 -55.28 21.10 5.82
C MET A 1 -53.93 20.93 5.15
N THR A 2 -52.90 21.61 5.62
CA THR A 2 -51.54 21.55 5.05
C THR A 2 -50.72 20.64 5.96
N ILE A 3 -50.27 19.49 5.44
CA ILE A 3 -49.40 18.56 6.18
C ILE A 3 -47.99 19.15 6.16
N GLN A 4 -47.55 19.66 7.32
CA GLN A 4 -46.19 20.13 7.50
C GLN A 4 -45.28 18.90 7.72
N LEU A 5 -44.43 18.60 6.73
CA LEU A 5 -43.40 17.57 6.87
C LEU A 5 -42.34 18.05 7.89
N PRO A 6 -41.86 17.17 8.80
CA PRO A 6 -40.83 17.54 9.74
C PRO A 6 -39.52 17.88 8.98
N PRO A 7 -38.74 18.84 9.50
CA PRO A 7 -37.47 19.21 8.88
C PRO A 7 -36.51 18.02 8.84
N PRO A 8 -35.65 17.90 7.83
CA PRO A 8 -34.69 16.81 7.73
C PRO A 8 -33.77 16.83 8.96
N THR A 9 -33.79 15.75 9.73
CA THR A 9 -32.99 15.61 10.94
C THR A 9 -31.52 15.51 10.56
N ALA A 10 -30.76 16.58 10.80
CA ALA A 10 -29.30 16.54 10.67
C ALA A 10 -28.74 15.54 11.69
N LEU A 11 -27.92 14.59 11.24
CA LEU A 11 -27.30 13.63 12.13
C LEU A 11 -26.37 14.35 13.13
N PRO A 12 -26.39 13.97 14.42
CA PRO A 12 -25.42 14.46 15.39
C PRO A 12 -23.99 14.24 14.87
N ALA A 13 -23.09 15.21 15.09
CA ALA A 13 -21.71 15.15 14.59
C ALA A 13 -20.98 13.80 14.85
N PRO A 14 -21.15 13.11 16.00
CA PRO A 14 -20.56 11.79 16.21
C PRO A 14 -21.12 10.70 15.28
N GLN A 15 -22.42 10.74 14.98
CA GLN A 15 -23.07 9.79 14.07
C GLN A 15 -22.65 10.04 12.62
N LEU A 16 -22.45 11.32 12.26
CA LEU A 16 -21.92 11.71 10.95
C LEU A 16 -20.48 11.21 10.76
N HIS A 17 -19.60 11.37 11.75
CA HIS A 17 -18.22 10.87 11.67
C HIS A 17 -18.18 9.34 11.55
N ALA A 18 -19.00 8.63 12.32
CA ALA A 18 -19.09 7.17 12.22
C ALA A 18 -19.56 6.73 10.83
N ALA A 19 -20.61 7.36 10.28
CA ALA A 19 -21.11 7.07 8.95
C ALA A 19 -20.07 7.34 7.85
N VAL A 20 -19.33 8.45 7.95
CA VAL A 20 -18.24 8.79 7.02
C VAL A 20 -17.12 7.75 7.10
N ALA A 21 -16.70 7.35 8.30
CA ALA A 21 -15.68 6.32 8.49
C ALA A 21 -16.13 4.95 7.93
N THR A 22 -17.38 4.56 8.15
CA THR A 22 -17.96 3.33 7.59
C THR A 22 -17.97 3.38 6.05
N ALA A 23 -18.37 4.49 5.45
CA ALA A 23 -18.39 4.66 4.00
C ALA A 23 -16.97 4.60 3.39
N LEU A 24 -15.99 5.24 4.03
CA LEU A 24 -14.57 5.16 3.64
C LEU A 24 -14.02 3.73 3.73
N ASN A 25 -14.35 3.01 4.81
CA ASN A 25 -13.92 1.62 4.97
C ASN A 25 -14.57 0.71 3.90
N ALA A 26 -15.87 0.87 3.63
CA ALA A 26 -16.56 0.11 2.60
C ALA A 26 -16.00 0.39 1.19
N ALA A 27 -15.68 1.65 0.89
CA ALA A 27 -15.03 2.04 -0.35
C ALA A 27 -13.62 1.43 -0.48
N ALA A 28 -12.86 1.38 0.61
CA ALA A 28 -11.57 0.69 0.64
C ALA A 28 -11.73 -0.83 0.42
N THR A 29 -12.71 -1.49 1.05
CA THR A 29 -13.00 -2.92 0.80
C THR A 29 -13.36 -3.19 -0.65
N LEU A 30 -14.23 -2.38 -1.25
CA LEU A 30 -14.60 -2.51 -2.66
C LEU A 30 -13.39 -2.28 -3.59
N THR A 31 -12.52 -1.33 -3.24
CA THR A 31 -11.27 -1.08 -3.97
C THR A 31 -10.33 -2.28 -3.85
N ALA A 32 -10.27 -2.94 -2.69
CA ALA A 32 -9.55 -4.19 -2.47
C ALA A 32 -10.03 -5.31 -3.39
N GLU A 33 -11.35 -5.48 -3.47
CA GLU A 33 -11.97 -6.52 -4.30
C GLU A 33 -11.72 -6.24 -5.78
N ILE A 34 -11.84 -4.99 -6.22
CA ILE A 34 -11.53 -4.59 -7.59
C ILE A 34 -10.04 -4.78 -7.88
N ALA A 35 -9.14 -4.38 -6.97
CA ALA A 35 -7.70 -4.60 -7.11
C ALA A 35 -7.35 -6.09 -7.15
N LEU A 36 -8.02 -6.92 -6.37
CA LEU A 36 -7.88 -8.37 -6.39
C LEU A 36 -8.39 -8.99 -7.69
N GLN A 37 -9.54 -8.54 -8.20
CA GLN A 37 -10.06 -9.01 -9.48
C GLN A 37 -9.19 -8.53 -10.66
N ALA A 38 -8.70 -7.30 -10.58
CA ALA A 38 -7.73 -6.77 -11.54
C ALA A 38 -6.42 -7.56 -11.48
N ALA A 39 -5.90 -7.85 -10.29
CA ALA A 39 -4.72 -8.69 -10.10
C ALA A 39 -4.96 -10.09 -10.69
N LYS A 40 -6.09 -10.74 -10.42
CA LYS A 40 -6.43 -12.03 -11.06
C LYS A 40 -6.44 -11.94 -12.59
N ALA A 41 -7.01 -10.88 -13.14
CA ALA A 41 -7.07 -10.66 -14.59
C ALA A 41 -5.70 -10.31 -15.20
N LEU A 42 -4.82 -9.64 -14.46
CA LEU A 42 -3.46 -9.26 -14.86
C LEU A 42 -2.47 -10.42 -14.78
N ILE A 43 -2.56 -11.18 -13.71
CA ILE A 43 -1.59 -12.22 -13.34
C ILE A 43 -1.84 -13.50 -14.14
N GLY A 44 -3.07 -13.72 -14.62
CA GLY A 44 -3.48 -15.01 -15.20
C GLY A 44 -3.48 -16.16 -14.17
N ALA A 45 -3.27 -15.85 -12.90
CA ALA A 45 -3.29 -16.80 -11.78
C ALA A 45 -4.03 -16.22 -10.58
N VAL A 46 -4.54 -17.12 -9.73
CA VAL A 46 -5.28 -16.76 -8.52
C VAL A 46 -4.28 -16.48 -7.40
N PRO A 47 -4.33 -15.30 -6.76
CA PRO A 47 -3.50 -15.02 -5.58
C PRO A 47 -3.77 -16.03 -4.47
N ARG A 48 -2.71 -16.44 -3.77
CA ARG A 48 -2.82 -17.34 -2.61
C ARG A 48 -3.58 -16.67 -1.47
N GLN A 49 -3.35 -15.39 -1.27
CA GLN A 49 -4.01 -14.60 -0.23
C GLN A 49 -4.07 -13.13 -0.63
N VAL A 50 -5.12 -12.44 -0.19
CA VAL A 50 -5.20 -10.97 -0.19
C VAL A 50 -5.68 -10.49 1.15
N ARG A 51 -5.01 -9.47 1.68
CA ARG A 51 -5.37 -8.82 2.94
C ARG A 51 -5.17 -7.31 2.82
N VAL A 52 -5.85 -6.58 3.69
CA VAL A 52 -5.68 -5.13 3.84
C VAL A 52 -5.01 -4.90 5.18
N GLU A 53 -3.86 -4.24 5.16
CA GLU A 53 -3.15 -3.79 6.35
C GLU A 53 -3.26 -2.28 6.47
N LYS A 54 -3.26 -1.76 7.69
CA LYS A 54 -3.24 -0.32 7.92
C LYS A 54 -1.82 0.09 8.24
N ASP A 55 -1.16 0.69 7.26
CA ASP A 55 0.15 1.28 7.45
C ASP A 55 -0.01 2.69 8.06
N PRO A 56 0.75 3.05 9.10
CA PRO A 56 0.66 4.37 9.74
C PRO A 56 0.99 5.54 8.81
N ASP A 57 1.90 5.33 7.86
CA ASP A 57 2.44 6.34 6.97
C ASP A 57 1.69 6.40 5.62
N TRP A 58 1.13 5.26 5.19
CA TRP A 58 0.51 5.10 3.86
C TRP A 58 -1.00 4.84 3.92
N GLY A 59 -1.55 4.56 5.09
CA GLY A 59 -2.94 4.20 5.27
C GLY A 59 -3.24 2.76 4.81
N PRO A 60 -4.45 2.47 4.32
CA PRO A 60 -4.81 1.14 3.84
C PRO A 60 -3.87 0.67 2.71
N THR A 61 -3.15 -0.42 2.96
CA THR A 61 -2.20 -1.05 2.05
C THR A 61 -2.68 -2.45 1.72
N TYR A 62 -2.75 -2.75 0.44
CA TYR A 62 -3.18 -4.08 -0.04
C TYR A 62 -1.98 -5.01 -0.11
N VAL A 63 -2.03 -6.11 0.62
CA VAL A 63 -0.98 -7.14 0.57
C VAL A 63 -1.51 -8.34 -0.18
N ILE A 64 -0.85 -8.69 -1.27
CA ILE A 64 -1.20 -9.79 -2.17
C ILE A 64 -0.09 -10.84 -2.09
N THR A 65 -0.40 -12.04 -1.64
CA THR A 65 0.56 -13.15 -1.60
C THR A 65 0.37 -14.04 -2.83
N LEU A 66 1.45 -14.29 -3.56
CA LEU A 66 1.48 -15.09 -4.79
C LEU A 66 2.34 -16.34 -4.63
N ASP A 67 1.89 -17.46 -5.21
CA ASP A 67 2.72 -18.65 -5.36
C ASP A 67 3.57 -18.54 -6.64
N ALA A 68 4.52 -17.61 -6.61
CA ALA A 68 5.41 -17.30 -7.71
C ALA A 68 6.83 -17.12 -7.19
N ARG A 69 7.81 -17.19 -8.11
CA ARG A 69 9.19 -16.77 -7.85
C ARG A 69 9.28 -15.24 -7.70
N ALA A 70 10.30 -14.76 -7.00
CA ALA A 70 10.48 -13.33 -6.69
C ALA A 70 10.44 -12.43 -7.93
N SER A 71 11.16 -12.80 -9.00
CA SER A 71 11.21 -12.02 -10.24
C SER A 71 9.83 -11.77 -10.85
N GLU A 72 8.99 -12.80 -10.84
CA GLU A 72 7.63 -12.74 -11.38
C GLU A 72 6.69 -11.93 -10.48
N ALA A 73 6.80 -12.11 -9.17
CA ALA A 73 6.02 -11.34 -8.21
C ALA A 73 6.31 -9.83 -8.29
N LEU A 74 7.59 -9.45 -8.48
CA LEU A 74 7.97 -8.05 -8.67
C LEU A 74 7.50 -7.49 -10.01
N ARG A 75 7.55 -8.28 -11.09
CA ARG A 75 6.97 -7.89 -12.39
C ARG A 75 5.48 -7.58 -12.26
N ILE A 76 4.75 -8.46 -11.56
CA ILE A 76 3.32 -8.27 -11.29
C ILE A 76 3.08 -7.02 -10.44
N ASN A 77 3.87 -6.81 -9.40
CA ASN A 77 3.76 -5.62 -8.55
C ASN A 77 3.92 -4.34 -9.37
N LEU A 78 4.93 -4.29 -10.24
CA LEU A 78 5.15 -3.16 -11.15
C LEU A 78 3.94 -2.90 -12.05
N GLU A 79 3.36 -3.93 -12.65
CA GLU A 79 2.17 -3.77 -13.50
C GLU A 79 0.95 -3.29 -12.71
N LEU A 80 0.77 -3.77 -11.48
CA LEU A 80 -0.28 -3.29 -10.57
C LEU A 80 -0.08 -1.82 -10.25
N GLN A 81 1.14 -1.40 -9.92
CA GLN A 81 1.43 -0.01 -9.58
C GLN A 81 1.25 0.94 -10.76
N ARG A 82 1.59 0.51 -11.98
CA ARG A 82 1.31 1.29 -13.20
C ARG A 82 -0.19 1.48 -13.44
N LYS A 83 -1.03 0.52 -13.04
CA LYS A 83 -2.48 0.55 -13.26
C LYS A 83 -3.26 1.20 -12.11
N LEU A 84 -2.69 1.21 -10.91
CA LEU A 84 -3.29 1.74 -9.69
C LEU A 84 -2.39 2.80 -9.03
N PRO A 85 -2.01 3.88 -9.75
CA PRO A 85 -1.12 4.89 -9.19
C PRO A 85 -1.74 5.53 -7.94
N GLY A 86 -0.93 5.67 -6.88
CA GLY A 86 -1.33 6.21 -5.59
C GLY A 86 -2.01 5.21 -4.65
N VAL A 87 -2.24 3.96 -5.08
CA VAL A 87 -2.79 2.89 -4.24
C VAL A 87 -1.66 2.02 -3.69
N PRO A 88 -1.40 1.99 -2.37
CA PRO A 88 -0.32 1.19 -1.82
C PRO A 88 -0.63 -0.30 -1.98
N VAL A 89 0.19 -0.99 -2.79
CA VAL A 89 0.10 -2.43 -3.04
C VAL A 89 1.46 -3.05 -2.77
N VAL A 90 1.47 -4.07 -1.91
CA VAL A 90 2.62 -4.92 -1.62
C VAL A 90 2.33 -6.31 -2.17
N VAL A 91 3.30 -6.87 -2.88
CA VAL A 91 3.23 -8.25 -3.37
C VAL A 91 4.26 -9.09 -2.61
N GLU A 92 3.76 -10.08 -1.89
CA GLU A 92 4.57 -11.13 -1.26
C GLU A 92 4.61 -12.36 -2.17
N TRP A 93 5.70 -13.13 -2.08
CA TRP A 93 5.87 -14.37 -2.84
C TRP A 93 6.25 -15.54 -1.93
N THR A 94 5.78 -16.74 -2.28
CA THR A 94 6.12 -17.98 -1.56
C THR A 94 7.05 -18.91 -2.32
N GLY A 95 7.33 -18.63 -3.59
CA GLY A 95 8.28 -19.38 -4.40
C GLY A 95 9.74 -18.93 -4.17
N PRO A 96 10.68 -19.48 -4.95
CA PRO A 96 12.10 -19.19 -4.80
C PRO A 96 12.44 -17.71 -5.02
N THR A 97 13.40 -17.20 -4.25
CA THR A 97 14.03 -15.90 -4.53
C THR A 97 15.09 -16.09 -5.61
N ASP A 98 14.74 -15.82 -6.86
CA ASP A 98 15.55 -16.04 -8.06
C ASP A 98 16.24 -14.77 -8.59
N ILE A 99 16.43 -13.77 -7.72
CA ILE A 99 17.03 -12.47 -8.04
C ILE A 99 18.10 -12.09 -7.01
N SER A 100 19.04 -11.24 -7.41
CA SER A 100 20.04 -10.68 -6.50
C SER A 100 19.46 -9.54 -5.65
N ASN A 101 20.18 -9.14 -4.59
CA ASN A 101 19.79 -7.99 -3.77
C ASN A 101 19.83 -6.67 -4.55
N ASP A 102 20.81 -6.50 -5.46
CA ASP A 102 20.92 -5.30 -6.28
C ASP A 102 19.75 -5.21 -7.26
N GLU A 103 19.41 -6.33 -7.92
CA GLU A 103 18.23 -6.39 -8.79
C GLU A 103 16.94 -6.14 -8.00
N LEU A 104 16.80 -6.69 -6.79
CA LEU A 104 15.65 -6.43 -5.92
C LEU A 104 15.52 -4.93 -5.64
N LEU A 105 16.61 -4.25 -5.28
CA LEU A 105 16.59 -2.82 -5.00
C LEU A 105 16.17 -2.01 -6.22
N GLU A 106 16.72 -2.31 -7.40
CA GLU A 106 16.35 -1.64 -8.65
C GLU A 106 14.86 -1.80 -8.96
N ARG A 107 14.33 -3.02 -8.83
CA ARG A 107 12.89 -3.29 -9.05
C ARG A 107 12.01 -2.54 -8.07
N LEU A 108 12.40 -2.47 -6.79
CA LEU A 108 11.62 -1.74 -5.78
C LEU A 108 11.57 -0.23 -6.09
N VAL A 109 12.68 0.36 -6.56
CA VAL A 109 12.70 1.75 -7.00
C VAL A 109 11.78 1.98 -8.20
N GLU A 110 11.80 1.08 -9.19
CA GLU A 110 10.91 1.16 -10.35
C GLU A 110 9.43 1.08 -9.96
N ILE A 111 9.09 0.14 -9.06
CA ILE A 111 7.74 -0.06 -8.52
C ILE A 111 7.27 1.19 -7.77
N ALA A 112 8.11 1.75 -6.89
CA ALA A 112 7.77 2.95 -6.13
C ALA A 112 7.50 4.14 -7.06
N HIS A 113 8.35 4.33 -8.08
CA HIS A 113 8.17 5.38 -9.08
C HIS A 113 6.88 5.19 -9.87
N ALA A 114 6.59 3.97 -10.32
CA ALA A 114 5.38 3.65 -11.07
C ALA A 114 4.11 3.89 -10.25
N GLY A 115 4.13 3.61 -8.94
CA GLY A 115 3.02 3.84 -8.03
C GLY A 115 2.81 5.32 -7.68
N GLY A 116 3.64 6.23 -8.18
CA GLY A 116 3.59 7.65 -7.84
C GLY A 116 4.05 7.94 -6.40
N PHE A 117 4.69 6.98 -5.76
CA PHE A 117 5.24 7.12 -4.43
C PHE A 117 6.64 7.69 -4.55
N ARG A 118 6.83 8.93 -4.10
CA ARG A 118 8.19 9.34 -3.75
C ARG A 118 8.58 8.46 -2.58
N ALA A 119 9.73 7.80 -2.66
CA ALA A 119 10.42 7.39 -1.45
C ALA A 119 10.45 8.62 -0.55
N ARG A 120 9.65 8.64 0.51
CA ARG A 120 9.90 9.58 1.59
C ARG A 120 11.29 9.16 2.04
N ALA A 121 12.29 9.93 1.64
CA ALA A 121 13.49 10.01 2.45
C ALA A 121 12.96 10.22 3.86
N THR A 122 13.16 9.24 4.73
CA THR A 122 13.17 9.45 6.18
C THR A 122 13.86 10.79 6.36
N GLY A 123 13.11 11.79 6.84
CA GLY A 123 13.52 13.19 6.75
C GLY A 123 14.98 13.33 7.18
N GLY A 124 15.83 13.71 6.22
CA GLY A 124 17.27 13.92 6.39
C GLY A 124 17.94 13.00 7.41
N ILE A 125 18.21 11.74 7.05
CA ILE A 125 19.35 11.06 7.67
C ILE A 125 20.59 11.81 7.18
N ASP A 126 21.06 12.73 8.02
CA ASP A 126 22.39 13.30 7.91
C ASP A 126 23.41 12.20 8.25
N VAL A 127 23.73 11.41 7.22
CA VAL A 127 24.68 10.29 7.27
C VAL A 127 26.02 10.73 7.86
N VAL A 128 26.38 12.02 7.71
CA VAL A 128 27.62 12.58 8.26
C VAL A 128 27.54 12.70 9.79
N ARG A 129 26.37 13.04 10.35
CA ARG A 129 26.18 13.14 11.80
C ARG A 129 26.17 11.77 12.48
N GLU A 130 25.63 10.75 11.81
CA GLU A 130 25.50 9.40 12.36
C GLU A 130 26.84 8.64 12.35
N VAL A 131 27.68 8.85 11.34
CA VAL A 131 29.07 8.34 11.31
C VAL A 131 29.97 9.05 12.32
N SER A 132 29.75 10.35 12.56
CA SER A 132 30.52 11.12 13.55
C SER A 132 30.25 10.64 14.98
N GLN A 133 29.00 10.32 15.32
CA GLN A 133 28.66 9.78 16.65
C GLN A 133 29.18 8.37 16.92
N GLN A 134 29.51 7.59 15.88
CA GLN A 134 30.14 6.27 16.03
C GLN A 134 31.66 6.35 16.28
N ARG A 135 32.37 7.36 15.76
CA ARG A 135 33.83 7.51 16.02
C ARG A 135 34.14 7.98 17.43
N ASP A 136 33.26 8.76 18.06
CA ASP A 136 33.49 9.24 19.44
C ASP A 136 33.12 8.21 20.52
N ARG A 137 32.52 7.07 20.13
CA ARG A 137 32.16 5.98 21.05
C ARG A 137 33.29 4.95 21.26
N TRP A 138 34.38 5.03 20.49
CA TRP A 138 35.61 4.28 20.78
C TRP A 138 36.78 5.24 20.96
N PRO A 139 37.13 5.61 22.21
CA PRO A 139 38.49 6.03 22.48
C PRO A 139 39.39 4.80 22.33
N THR A 140 40.40 4.91 21.46
CA THR A 140 41.60 4.06 21.48
C THR A 140 42.23 4.01 22.86
#